data_AF-A0A1Y4BXS4-F1
#
_entry.id   AF-A0A1Y4BXS4-F1
#
_cell.length_a   1.000
_cell.length_b   1.000
_cell.length_c   1.000
_cell.angle_alpha   90.00
_cell.angle_beta   90.00
_cell.angle_gamma   90.00
#
_symmetry.space_group_name_H-M   'P 1'
#
loop_
_entity.id
_entity.type
_entity.pdbx_description
1 polymer ?
#
loop_
_entity_poly.entity_id
_entity_poly.type
_entity_poly.pdbx_seq_one_letter_code
_entity_poly.pdbx_strand_id
1 'polypeptide(L)'
;MTYETALRLTDREAWSHLTEEGKVEVLQAIEDQAAAESGRLARPVASEALYVGDDGVELGCYRHDQQTIYVNAYQLGEGSLYGDNPDKLAEVVLHEGRHAFQHDVAEGKVPYDDEVAEAWAKNLEPGGYVSFHENPRAYYEQPVEADARSFAASRLAQLQQERTALAERDAAKEAQESGQEAQGQGGEKNAPSQGPGESGGLGGTAGPGESDGLSDGGRGGAGQAGGDGHDDARAAFEAAGEGAPGVAQRHSRGLRMM
;
A
#
# COMPACT_ATOMS: atom_id res chain seq x y z
N MET A 1 -7.31 -13.10 7.75
CA MET A 1 -6.06 -12.46 8.20
C MET A 1 -6.39 -11.41 9.28
N THR A 2 -5.48 -11.06 10.20
CA THR A 2 -5.72 -9.93 11.13
C THR A 2 -5.20 -8.63 10.53
N TYR A 3 -5.74 -7.48 10.97
CA TYR A 3 -5.25 -6.17 10.52
C TYR A 3 -3.77 -5.94 10.85
N GLU A 4 -3.31 -6.34 12.04
CA GLU A 4 -1.88 -6.20 12.41
C GLU A 4 -0.95 -7.07 11.53
N THR A 5 -1.43 -8.25 11.09
CA THR A 5 -0.71 -9.07 10.11
C THR A 5 -0.68 -8.37 8.76
N ALA A 6 -1.81 -7.83 8.30
CA ALA A 6 -1.91 -7.10 7.04
C ALA A 6 -0.95 -5.90 7.00
N LEU A 7 -0.86 -5.13 8.09
CA LEU A 7 0.08 -4.00 8.21
C LEU A 7 1.54 -4.41 8.00
N ARG A 8 1.96 -5.57 8.51
CA ARG A 8 3.32 -6.08 8.26
C ARG A 8 3.51 -6.48 6.80
N LEU A 9 2.49 -7.08 6.21
CA LEU A 9 2.53 -7.57 4.84
C LEU A 9 2.41 -6.45 3.79
N THR A 10 2.06 -5.22 4.17
CA THR A 10 2.16 -4.04 3.29
C THR A 10 3.55 -3.40 3.30
N ASP A 11 4.53 -3.93 4.05
CA ASP A 11 5.93 -3.60 3.77
C ASP A 11 6.32 -4.08 2.36
N ARG A 12 7.14 -3.31 1.63
CA ARG A 12 7.46 -3.60 0.22
C ARG A 12 8.15 -4.95 0.04
N GLU A 13 9.06 -5.32 0.94
CA GLU A 13 9.78 -6.59 0.85
C GLU A 13 8.80 -7.74 1.07
N ALA A 14 8.04 -7.69 2.18
CA ALA A 14 7.03 -8.70 2.49
C ALA A 14 5.96 -8.83 1.38
N TRP A 15 5.49 -7.70 0.85
CA TRP A 15 4.47 -7.63 -0.20
C TRP A 15 4.92 -8.30 -1.50
N SER A 16 6.17 -8.10 -1.90
CA SER A 16 6.71 -8.66 -3.16
C SER A 16 6.75 -10.20 -3.16
N HIS A 17 6.69 -10.82 -1.99
CA HIS A 17 6.66 -12.28 -1.84
C HIS A 17 5.24 -12.87 -1.76
N LEU A 18 4.20 -12.03 -1.80
CA LEU A 18 2.82 -12.50 -1.77
C LEU A 18 2.34 -12.95 -3.15
N THR A 19 1.52 -14.00 -3.18
CA THR A 19 0.72 -14.31 -4.37
C THR A 19 -0.36 -13.24 -4.58
N GLU A 20 -0.98 -13.19 -5.76
CA GLU A 20 -2.09 -12.28 -6.02
C GLU A 20 -3.24 -12.49 -5.02
N GLU A 21 -3.55 -13.73 -4.66
CA GLU A 21 -4.54 -14.04 -3.63
C GLU A 21 -4.10 -13.53 -2.25
N GLY A 22 -2.82 -13.70 -1.89
CA GLY A 22 -2.27 -13.17 -0.64
C GLY A 22 -2.37 -11.65 -0.57
N LYS A 23 -2.13 -10.95 -1.68
CA LYS A 23 -2.33 -9.49 -1.79
C LYS A 23 -3.81 -9.13 -1.58
N VAL A 24 -4.74 -9.85 -2.19
CA VAL A 24 -6.19 -9.64 -1.98
C VAL A 24 -6.59 -9.89 -0.52
N GLU A 25 -6.04 -10.91 0.16
CA GLU A 25 -6.32 -11.15 1.58
C GLU A 25 -5.82 -10.01 2.50
N VAL A 26 -4.65 -9.43 2.20
CA VAL A 26 -4.13 -8.25 2.90
C VAL A 26 -5.07 -7.06 2.70
N LEU A 27 -5.50 -6.83 1.46
CA LEU A 27 -6.41 -5.75 1.10
C LEU A 27 -7.79 -5.92 1.76
N GLN A 28 -8.31 -7.15 1.83
CA GLN A 28 -9.54 -7.46 2.57
C GLN A 28 -9.42 -7.07 4.05
N ALA A 29 -8.31 -7.39 4.70
CA ALA A 29 -8.12 -7.05 6.11
C ALA A 29 -8.04 -5.53 6.36
N ILE A 30 -7.56 -4.75 5.38
CA ILE A 30 -7.57 -3.28 5.43
C ILE A 30 -9.00 -2.75 5.31
N GLU A 31 -9.79 -3.27 4.36
CA GLU A 31 -11.21 -2.94 4.20
C GLU A 31 -12.02 -3.32 5.44
N ASP A 32 -11.80 -4.51 6.02
CA ASP A 32 -12.47 -4.96 7.23
C ASP A 32 -12.27 -3.97 8.39
N GLN A 33 -11.04 -3.50 8.57
CA GLN A 33 -10.71 -2.51 9.60
C GLN A 33 -11.37 -1.15 9.30
N ALA A 34 -11.24 -0.64 8.08
CA ALA A 34 -11.78 0.67 7.69
C ALA A 34 -13.33 0.71 7.77
N ALA A 35 -13.98 -0.39 7.38
CA ALA A 35 -15.43 -0.55 7.49
C ALA A 35 -15.89 -0.54 8.95
N ALA A 36 -15.19 -1.28 9.82
CA ALA A 36 -15.50 -1.33 11.25
C ALA A 36 -15.35 0.04 11.92
N GLU A 37 -14.28 0.78 11.61
CA GLU A 37 -14.05 2.15 12.10
C GLU A 37 -15.14 3.12 11.63
N SER A 38 -15.67 2.90 10.41
CA SER A 38 -16.73 3.71 9.83
C SER A 38 -18.13 3.27 10.25
N GLY A 39 -18.25 2.23 11.09
CA GLY A 39 -19.54 1.72 11.55
C GLY A 39 -20.40 1.07 10.46
N ARG A 40 -19.79 0.61 9.36
CA ARG A 40 -20.48 -0.10 8.27
C ARG A 40 -20.05 -1.57 8.18
N LEU A 41 -20.82 -2.36 7.44
CA LEU A 41 -20.40 -3.71 7.09
C LEU A 41 -19.26 -3.65 6.07
N ALA A 42 -18.26 -4.51 6.26
CA ALA A 42 -17.17 -4.68 5.31
C ALA A 42 -17.66 -5.22 3.97
N ARG A 43 -17.03 -4.78 2.88
CA ARG A 43 -17.28 -5.29 1.54
C ARG A 43 -16.25 -6.35 1.18
N PRO A 44 -16.64 -7.44 0.50
CA PRO A 44 -15.67 -8.34 -0.08
C PRO A 44 -14.76 -7.57 -1.04
N VAL A 45 -13.46 -7.85 -0.96
CA VAL A 45 -12.44 -7.42 -1.90
C VAL A 45 -12.14 -8.61 -2.81
N ALA A 46 -12.24 -8.39 -4.11
CA ALA A 46 -11.97 -9.39 -5.13
C ALA A 46 -11.10 -8.80 -6.24
N SER A 47 -10.39 -9.65 -6.96
CA SER A 47 -9.69 -9.23 -8.18
C SER A 47 -10.57 -9.42 -9.41
N GLU A 48 -10.48 -8.49 -10.35
CA GLU A 48 -11.13 -8.58 -11.66
C GLU A 48 -10.29 -7.93 -12.74
N ALA A 49 -10.42 -8.40 -13.98
CA ALA A 49 -9.81 -7.75 -15.13
C ALA A 49 -10.51 -6.40 -15.40
N LEU A 50 -9.93 -5.31 -14.88
CA LEU A 50 -10.39 -3.94 -15.12
C LEU A 50 -9.58 -3.29 -16.25
N TYR A 51 -10.00 -2.09 -16.66
CA TYR A 51 -9.42 -1.40 -17.81
C TYR A 51 -7.90 -1.15 -17.64
N VAL A 52 -7.15 -1.50 -18.70
CA VAL A 52 -5.75 -1.17 -18.89
C VAL A 52 -5.59 -0.76 -20.35
N GLY A 53 -5.20 0.48 -20.60
CA GLY A 53 -5.00 0.98 -21.96
C GLY A 53 -4.11 2.20 -22.03
N ASP A 54 -4.04 2.80 -23.22
CA ASP A 54 -3.10 3.88 -23.53
C ASP A 54 -3.41 5.20 -22.80
N ASP A 55 -4.66 5.39 -22.36
CA ASP A 55 -5.12 6.59 -21.64
C ASP A 55 -5.23 6.40 -20.12
N GLY A 56 -4.86 5.21 -19.60
CA GLY A 56 -4.74 4.98 -18.17
C GLY A 56 -5.00 3.54 -17.72
N VAL A 57 -4.98 3.37 -16.40
CA VAL A 57 -5.26 2.11 -15.71
C VAL A 57 -6.34 2.35 -14.66
N GLU A 58 -7.43 1.60 -14.74
CA GLU A 58 -8.42 1.53 -13.67
C GLU A 58 -7.88 0.60 -12.59
N LEU A 59 -7.50 1.12 -11.43
CA LEU A 59 -6.89 0.31 -10.37
C LEU A 59 -7.91 -0.46 -9.53
N GLY A 60 -9.13 0.05 -9.43
CA GLY A 60 -10.22 -0.57 -8.71
C GLY A 60 -11.54 0.13 -8.98
N CYS A 61 -12.62 -0.52 -8.55
CA CYS A 61 -13.96 0.07 -8.53
C CYS A 61 -14.83 -0.62 -7.48
N TYR A 62 -15.72 0.14 -6.85
CA TYR A 62 -16.81 -0.39 -6.05
C TYR A 62 -18.05 -0.62 -6.92
N ARG A 63 -18.61 -1.83 -6.87
CA ARG A 63 -19.88 -2.15 -7.53
C ARG A 63 -20.99 -2.28 -6.50
N HIS A 64 -21.84 -1.25 -6.47
CA HIS A 64 -22.92 -1.14 -5.49
C HIS A 64 -23.95 -2.28 -5.58
N ASP A 65 -24.32 -2.74 -6.78
CA ASP A 65 -25.26 -3.86 -6.96
C ASP A 65 -24.75 -5.19 -6.38
N GLN A 66 -23.43 -5.41 -6.45
CA GLN A 66 -22.76 -6.60 -5.95
C GLN A 66 -22.26 -6.44 -4.51
N GLN A 67 -22.21 -5.20 -4.02
CA GLN A 67 -21.64 -4.83 -2.72
C GLN A 67 -20.18 -5.29 -2.58
N THR A 68 -19.41 -5.26 -3.67
CA THR A 68 -18.04 -5.78 -3.76
C THR A 68 -17.07 -4.69 -4.24
N ILE A 69 -15.89 -4.65 -3.65
CA ILE A 69 -14.76 -3.84 -4.11
C ILE A 69 -13.92 -4.72 -5.03
N TYR A 70 -13.69 -4.26 -6.26
CA TYR A 70 -12.82 -4.91 -7.21
C TYR A 70 -11.49 -4.17 -7.30
N VAL A 71 -10.39 -4.92 -7.27
CA VAL A 71 -9.06 -4.43 -7.61
C VAL A 71 -8.62 -5.03 -8.94
N ASN A 72 -7.86 -4.26 -9.72
CA ASN A 72 -7.46 -4.71 -11.05
C ASN A 72 -6.48 -5.88 -10.95
N ALA A 73 -6.91 -7.06 -11.43
CA ALA A 73 -6.11 -8.27 -11.44
C ALA A 73 -4.78 -8.09 -12.18
N TYR A 74 -4.75 -7.28 -13.24
CA TYR A 74 -3.53 -7.00 -14.00
C TYR A 74 -2.49 -6.17 -13.23
N GLN A 75 -2.87 -5.59 -12.08
CA GLN A 75 -2.02 -4.78 -11.23
C GLN A 75 -1.63 -5.50 -9.92
N LEU A 76 -1.94 -6.79 -9.79
CA LEU A 76 -1.52 -7.59 -8.63
C LEU A 76 -0.24 -8.40 -8.89
N GLY A 77 0.05 -8.71 -10.15
CA GLY A 77 1.22 -9.50 -10.55
C GLY A 77 2.55 -8.72 -10.52
N GLU A 78 3.64 -9.46 -10.44
CA GLU A 78 5.01 -8.94 -10.55
C GLU A 78 5.23 -8.25 -11.90
N GLY A 79 5.95 -7.11 -11.89
CA GLY A 79 6.26 -6.35 -13.10
C GLY A 79 5.09 -5.55 -13.69
N SER A 80 3.93 -5.55 -13.04
CA SER A 80 2.85 -4.60 -13.33
C SER A 80 3.22 -3.20 -12.85
N LEU A 81 2.51 -2.18 -13.35
CA LEU A 81 2.85 -0.78 -13.08
C LEU A 81 2.75 -0.44 -11.58
N TYR A 82 1.78 -1.04 -10.87
CA TYR A 82 1.54 -0.76 -9.45
C TYR A 82 1.59 -2.00 -8.54
N GLY A 83 1.86 -3.20 -9.06
CA GLY A 83 1.76 -4.44 -8.28
C GLY A 83 2.79 -4.60 -7.17
N ASP A 84 3.88 -3.85 -7.22
CA ASP A 84 4.90 -3.77 -6.16
C ASP A 84 4.72 -2.53 -5.26
N ASN A 85 3.58 -1.85 -5.38
CA ASN A 85 3.22 -0.69 -4.57
C ASN A 85 2.02 -1.00 -3.66
N PRO A 86 2.26 -1.64 -2.49
CA PRO A 86 1.20 -1.96 -1.53
C PRO A 86 0.38 -0.74 -1.12
N ASP A 87 1.04 0.41 -0.91
CA ASP A 87 0.39 1.63 -0.48
C ASP A 87 -0.61 2.14 -1.53
N LYS A 88 -0.31 1.99 -2.82
CA LYS A 88 -1.21 2.41 -3.89
C LYS A 88 -2.45 1.52 -3.98
N LEU A 89 -2.30 0.21 -3.84
CA LEU A 89 -3.41 -0.72 -3.87
C LEU A 89 -4.26 -0.62 -2.58
N ALA A 90 -3.65 -0.36 -1.43
CA ALA A 90 -4.36 -0.05 -0.20
C ALA A 90 -5.16 1.25 -0.31
N GLU A 91 -4.60 2.30 -0.91
CA GLU A 91 -5.31 3.56 -1.17
C GLU A 91 -6.58 3.35 -2.00
N VAL A 92 -6.48 2.54 -3.06
CA VAL A 92 -7.62 2.20 -3.93
C VAL A 92 -8.72 1.53 -3.12
N VAL A 93 -8.38 0.52 -2.32
CA VAL A 93 -9.39 -0.17 -1.49
C VAL A 93 -10.02 0.76 -0.46
N LEU A 94 -9.25 1.67 0.15
CA LEU A 94 -9.78 2.68 1.05
C LEU A 94 -10.72 3.68 0.34
N HIS A 95 -10.40 4.04 -0.90
CA HIS A 95 -11.22 4.91 -1.74
C HIS A 95 -12.54 4.24 -2.12
N GLU A 96 -12.48 3.02 -2.67
CA GLU A 96 -13.68 2.25 -3.04
C GLU A 96 -14.53 1.88 -1.81
N GLY A 97 -13.89 1.56 -0.69
CA GLY A 97 -14.56 1.36 0.59
C GLY A 97 -15.25 2.61 1.11
N ARG A 98 -14.76 3.81 0.76
CA ARG A 98 -15.44 5.06 1.09
C ARG A 98 -16.67 5.28 0.21
N HIS A 99 -16.66 4.89 -1.05
CA HIS A 99 -17.87 4.85 -1.88
C HIS A 99 -18.93 3.91 -1.31
N ALA A 100 -18.54 2.73 -0.81
CA ALA A 100 -19.47 1.83 -0.11
C ALA A 100 -20.11 2.49 1.12
N PHE A 101 -19.33 3.24 1.90
CA PHE A 101 -19.84 4.01 3.04
C PHE A 101 -20.84 5.10 2.60
N GLN A 102 -20.50 5.88 1.57
CA GLN A 102 -21.36 6.94 1.06
C GLN A 102 -22.70 6.40 0.56
N HIS A 103 -22.70 5.23 -0.09
CA HIS A 103 -23.93 4.52 -0.44
C HIS A 103 -24.74 4.11 0.78
N ASP A 104 -24.11 3.52 1.81
CA ASP A 104 -24.82 3.13 3.03
C ASP A 104 -25.42 4.35 3.77
N VAL A 105 -24.74 5.50 3.73
CA VAL A 105 -25.26 6.77 4.26
C VAL A 105 -26.43 7.29 3.42
N ALA A 106 -26.29 7.35 2.10
CA ALA A 106 -27.34 7.81 1.19
C ALA A 106 -28.62 6.96 1.27
N GLU A 107 -28.49 5.67 1.59
CA GLU A 107 -29.59 4.74 1.79
C GLU A 107 -30.12 4.70 3.24
N GLY A 108 -29.57 5.53 4.13
CA GLY A 108 -29.99 5.63 5.53
C GLY A 108 -29.62 4.43 6.41
N LYS A 109 -28.68 3.57 5.96
CA LYS A 109 -28.18 2.43 6.75
C LYS A 109 -27.16 2.87 7.80
N VAL A 110 -26.43 3.95 7.54
CA VAL A 110 -25.47 4.55 8.47
C VAL A 110 -25.87 6.00 8.74
N PRO A 111 -26.04 6.40 10.02
CA PRO A 111 -26.37 7.78 10.34
C PRO A 111 -25.17 8.70 10.07
N TYR A 112 -25.43 9.86 9.48
CA TYR A 112 -24.42 10.86 9.17
C TYR A 112 -25.02 12.25 9.20
N ASP A 113 -24.19 13.28 8.99
CA ASP A 113 -24.65 14.66 8.86
C ASP A 113 -25.64 14.81 7.69
N ASP A 114 -26.81 15.39 7.94
CA ASP A 114 -27.92 15.45 6.99
C ASP A 114 -27.53 16.19 5.70
N GLU A 115 -26.80 17.31 5.79
CA GLU A 115 -26.43 18.10 4.61
C GLU A 115 -25.45 17.33 3.72
N VAL A 116 -24.47 16.66 4.32
CA VAL A 116 -23.49 15.83 3.58
C VAL A 116 -24.16 14.59 2.99
N ALA A 117 -25.03 13.94 3.76
CA ALA A 117 -25.76 12.76 3.31
C ALA A 117 -26.66 13.08 2.11
N GLU A 118 -27.38 14.21 2.14
CA GLU A 118 -28.20 14.68 1.02
C GLU A 118 -27.36 15.00 -0.23
N ALA A 119 -26.19 15.63 -0.05
CA ALA A 119 -25.28 15.94 -1.15
C ALA A 119 -24.76 14.66 -1.83
N TRP A 120 -24.37 13.65 -1.05
CA TRP A 120 -23.95 12.36 -1.58
C TRP A 120 -25.10 11.60 -2.23
N ALA A 121 -26.28 11.56 -1.59
CA ALA A 121 -27.46 10.91 -2.16
C ALA A 121 -27.79 11.48 -3.55
N LYS A 122 -27.81 12.80 -3.68
CA LYS A 122 -28.04 13.48 -4.96
C LYS A 122 -26.94 13.16 -5.99
N ASN A 123 -25.68 13.06 -5.58
CA ASN A 123 -24.59 12.71 -6.49
C ASN A 123 -24.72 11.26 -7.00
N LEU A 124 -25.21 10.35 -6.16
CA LEU A 124 -25.36 8.91 -6.45
C LEU A 124 -26.68 8.57 -7.16
N GLU A 125 -27.60 9.52 -7.30
CA GLU A 125 -28.82 9.35 -8.11
C GLU A 125 -28.47 9.10 -9.60
N PRO A 126 -29.33 8.37 -10.35
CA PRO A 126 -29.13 8.16 -11.78
C PRO A 126 -28.92 9.47 -12.55
N GLY A 127 -27.76 9.60 -13.20
CA GLY A 127 -27.38 10.81 -13.95
C GLY A 127 -26.82 11.96 -13.10
N GLY A 128 -26.74 11.78 -11.78
CA GLY A 128 -26.07 12.71 -10.86
C GLY A 128 -24.55 12.55 -10.85
N TYR A 129 -24.05 11.36 -11.22
CA TYR A 129 -22.62 11.06 -11.27
C TYR A 129 -22.03 11.36 -12.65
N VAL A 130 -20.99 12.19 -12.68
CA VAL A 130 -20.20 12.48 -13.88
C VAL A 130 -19.04 11.50 -13.97
N SER A 131 -18.83 10.85 -15.12
CA SER A 131 -17.68 9.96 -15.28
C SER A 131 -16.39 10.73 -15.59
N PHE A 132 -15.24 10.14 -15.26
CA PHE A 132 -13.93 10.70 -15.59
C PHE A 132 -13.77 10.95 -17.10
N HIS A 133 -14.19 10.01 -17.95
CA HIS A 133 -14.07 10.14 -19.40
C HIS A 133 -14.95 11.25 -20.00
N GLU A 134 -16.08 11.60 -19.36
CA GLU A 134 -16.95 12.69 -19.81
C GLU A 134 -16.37 14.05 -19.45
N ASN A 135 -15.92 14.22 -18.21
CA ASN A 135 -15.34 15.47 -17.73
C ASN A 135 -14.44 15.21 -16.51
N PRO A 136 -13.11 15.05 -16.72
CA PRO A 136 -12.16 14.73 -15.67
C PRO A 136 -12.18 15.72 -14.50
N ARG A 137 -12.35 17.00 -14.81
CA ARG A 137 -12.40 18.06 -13.80
C ARG A 137 -13.67 17.98 -12.98
N ALA A 138 -14.83 17.86 -13.63
CA ALA A 138 -16.09 17.74 -12.91
C ALA A 138 -16.08 16.48 -12.05
N TYR A 139 -15.61 15.35 -12.59
CA TYR A 139 -15.40 14.10 -11.85
C TYR A 139 -14.58 14.32 -10.56
N TYR A 140 -13.45 15.01 -10.68
CA TYR A 140 -12.57 15.31 -9.55
C TYR A 140 -13.19 16.30 -8.53
N GLU A 141 -14.10 17.15 -8.94
CA GLU A 141 -14.74 18.13 -8.05
C GLU A 141 -16.04 17.60 -7.42
N GLN A 142 -16.53 16.40 -7.79
CA GLN A 142 -17.77 15.86 -7.24
C GLN A 142 -17.66 15.57 -5.74
N PRO A 143 -18.70 15.85 -4.93
CA PRO A 143 -18.68 15.64 -3.49
C PRO A 143 -18.27 14.24 -3.04
N VAL A 144 -18.80 13.19 -3.69
CA VAL A 144 -18.48 11.79 -3.32
C VAL A 144 -17.03 11.45 -3.60
N GLU A 145 -16.51 11.94 -4.73
CA GLU A 145 -15.15 11.71 -5.19
C GLU A 145 -14.11 12.47 -4.35
N ALA A 146 -14.39 13.74 -4.05
CA ALA A 146 -13.52 14.58 -3.24
C ALA A 146 -13.40 14.06 -1.80
N ASP A 147 -14.52 13.61 -1.22
CA ASP A 147 -14.53 12.95 0.10
C ASP A 147 -13.78 11.60 0.05
N ALA A 148 -14.04 10.75 -0.94
CA ALA A 148 -13.38 9.45 -1.08
C ALA A 148 -11.86 9.58 -1.18
N ARG A 149 -11.34 10.52 -1.98
CA ARG A 149 -9.90 10.81 -2.05
C ARG A 149 -9.34 11.33 -0.73
N SER A 150 -10.02 12.29 -0.10
CA SER A 150 -9.55 12.89 1.15
C SER A 150 -9.49 11.87 2.29
N PHE A 151 -10.50 11.00 2.37
CA PHE A 151 -10.55 9.89 3.29
C PHE A 151 -9.43 8.88 3.04
N ALA A 152 -9.28 8.40 1.79
CA ALA A 152 -8.28 7.40 1.44
C ALA A 152 -6.86 7.89 1.72
N ALA A 153 -6.52 9.13 1.33
CA ALA A 153 -5.22 9.73 1.59
C ALA A 153 -4.94 9.84 3.10
N SER A 154 -5.92 10.30 3.87
CA SER A 154 -5.78 10.45 5.33
C SER A 154 -5.63 9.10 6.03
N ARG A 155 -6.41 8.09 5.63
CA ARG A 155 -6.35 6.75 6.25
C ARG A 155 -5.10 5.99 5.83
N LEU A 156 -4.63 6.14 4.58
CA LEU A 156 -3.34 5.59 4.15
C LEU A 156 -2.18 6.17 4.99
N ALA A 157 -2.18 7.48 5.22
CA ALA A 157 -1.15 8.10 6.07
C ALA A 157 -1.15 7.54 7.50
N GLN A 158 -2.33 7.24 8.06
CA GLN A 158 -2.44 6.57 9.36
C GLN A 158 -1.94 5.13 9.31
N LEU A 159 -2.33 4.36 8.28
CA LEU A 159 -1.86 2.99 8.05
C LEU A 159 -0.32 2.93 8.00
N GLN A 160 0.32 3.87 7.30
CA GLN A 160 1.78 3.98 7.23
C GLN A 160 2.42 4.28 8.60
N GLN A 161 1.80 5.15 9.41
CA GLN A 161 2.25 5.42 10.78
C GLN A 161 2.12 4.19 11.67
N GLU A 162 0.99 3.49 11.58
CA GLU A 162 0.73 2.26 12.33
C GLU A 162 1.73 1.15 11.96
N ARG A 163 2.00 0.96 10.65
CA ARG A 163 3.05 0.05 10.16
C ARG A 163 4.43 0.39 10.72
N THR A 164 4.79 1.68 10.74
CA THR A 164 6.08 2.14 11.28
C THR A 164 6.18 1.86 12.78
N ALA A 165 5.14 2.18 13.55
CA ALA A 165 5.10 1.92 14.98
C ALA A 165 5.18 0.42 15.32
N LEU A 166 4.59 -0.44 14.48
CA LEU A 166 4.71 -1.89 14.61
C LEU A 166 6.15 -2.36 14.38
N ALA A 167 6.81 -1.87 13.33
CA ALA A 167 8.20 -2.21 13.05
C ALA A 167 9.15 -1.79 14.18
N GLU A 168 8.98 -0.58 14.72
CA GLU A 168 9.76 -0.09 15.87
C GLU A 168 9.53 -0.95 17.12
N ARG A 169 8.27 -1.32 17.38
CA ARG A 169 7.90 -2.19 18.50
C ARG A 169 8.53 -3.57 18.36
N ASP A 170 8.54 -4.13 17.16
CA ASP A 170 9.09 -5.47 16.90
C ASP A 170 10.63 -5.45 17.02
N ALA A 171 11.31 -4.43 16.46
CA ALA A 171 12.76 -4.23 16.63
C ALA A 171 13.17 -4.03 18.10
N ALA A 172 12.37 -3.29 18.89
CA ALA A 172 12.64 -3.09 20.31
C ALA A 172 12.54 -4.40 21.11
N LYS A 173 11.64 -5.31 20.74
CA LYS A 173 11.53 -6.63 21.38
C LYS A 173 12.76 -7.50 21.06
N GLU A 174 13.17 -7.55 19.80
CA GLU A 174 14.35 -8.32 19.37
C GLU A 174 15.64 -7.84 20.07
N ALA A 175 15.78 -6.52 20.25
CA ALA A 175 16.91 -5.95 20.99
C ALA A 175 16.91 -6.32 22.49
N GLN A 176 15.73 -6.42 23.11
CA GLN A 176 15.59 -6.85 24.51
C GLN A 176 15.92 -8.33 24.69
N GLU A 177 15.45 -9.18 23.77
CA GLU A 177 15.67 -10.63 23.81
C GLU A 177 17.16 -10.97 23.58
N SER A 178 17.79 -10.37 22.57
CA SER A 178 19.23 -10.56 22.31
C SER A 178 20.12 -10.02 23.45
N GLY A 179 19.73 -8.94 24.11
CA GLY A 179 20.43 -8.40 25.29
C GLY A 179 20.32 -9.29 26.54
N GLN A 180 19.22 -10.02 26.71
CA GLN A 180 19.03 -10.96 27.83
C GLN A 180 19.80 -12.28 27.61
N GLU A 181 19.88 -12.78 26.37
CA GLU A 181 20.68 -13.97 26.06
C GLU A 181 22.18 -13.75 26.30
N ALA A 182 22.69 -12.55 26.00
CA ALA A 182 24.09 -12.20 26.27
C ALA A 182 24.43 -12.12 27.77
N GLN A 183 23.47 -11.80 28.64
CA GLN A 183 23.65 -11.77 30.10
C GLN A 183 23.47 -13.13 30.76
N GLY A 184 22.80 -14.09 30.09
CA GLY A 184 22.59 -15.45 30.58
C GLY A 184 23.79 -16.39 30.46
N GLN A 185 24.78 -16.09 29.59
CA GLN A 185 25.96 -16.95 29.37
C GLN A 185 27.19 -16.59 30.24
N GLY A 186 27.13 -15.56 31.08
CA GLY A 186 28.25 -15.15 31.96
C GLY A 186 28.28 -15.78 33.36
N GLY A 187 27.46 -16.82 33.61
CA GLY A 187 27.08 -17.26 34.95
C GLY A 187 27.66 -18.59 35.46
N GLU A 188 28.68 -19.19 34.86
CA GLU A 188 29.36 -20.35 35.46
C GLU A 188 30.62 -19.93 36.22
N LYS A 189 30.47 -19.83 37.54
CA LYS A 189 31.52 -19.49 38.50
C LYS A 189 32.57 -20.60 38.56
N ASN A 190 33.76 -20.29 38.05
CA ASN A 190 35.01 -20.95 38.40
C ASN A 190 35.19 -20.97 39.92
N ALA A 191 35.26 -22.18 40.49
CA ALA A 191 35.74 -22.41 41.85
C ALA A 191 37.27 -22.62 41.82
N PRO A 192 38.06 -22.04 42.76
CA PRO A 192 39.49 -22.25 42.79
C PRO A 192 39.83 -23.54 43.54
N SER A 193 40.53 -24.47 42.87
CA SER A 193 41.17 -25.63 43.49
C SER A 193 42.68 -25.55 43.28
N GLN A 194 43.43 -25.61 44.39
CA GLN A 194 44.89 -25.58 44.45
C GLN A 194 45.51 -26.87 43.84
N GLY A 195 46.73 -26.76 43.27
CA GLY A 195 47.48 -27.80 42.51
C GLY A 195 48.09 -28.93 43.34
N PRO A 196 49.25 -29.56 43.00
CA PRO A 196 50.21 -29.27 41.91
C PRO A 196 50.67 -30.52 41.08
N GLY A 197 51.47 -30.34 40.01
CA GLY A 197 52.25 -31.46 39.44
C GLY A 197 52.86 -31.26 38.04
N GLU A 198 54.15 -30.93 38.01
CA GLU A 198 55.24 -31.43 37.15
C GLU A 198 55.12 -31.65 35.62
N SER A 199 56.03 -30.92 34.92
CA SER A 199 57.05 -31.41 33.96
C SER A 199 56.69 -31.76 32.50
N GLY A 200 57.48 -31.18 31.58
CA GLY A 200 58.08 -31.93 30.46
C GLY A 200 57.80 -31.45 29.02
N GLY A 201 58.88 -31.08 28.30
CA GLY A 201 59.04 -31.25 26.84
C GLY A 201 58.53 -30.11 25.94
N LEU A 202 59.38 -29.21 25.43
CA LEU A 202 60.24 -29.29 24.23
C LEU A 202 59.52 -29.46 22.87
N GLY A 203 59.64 -28.44 22.01
CA GLY A 203 60.01 -28.63 20.59
C GLY A 203 59.09 -28.05 19.51
N GLY A 204 59.68 -27.26 18.59
CA GLY A 204 59.27 -27.15 17.17
C GLY A 204 58.43 -25.91 16.79
N THR A 205 59.02 -24.79 16.34
CA THR A 205 59.44 -24.41 14.96
C THR A 205 58.36 -23.78 14.06
N ALA A 206 58.66 -22.54 13.61
CA ALA A 206 58.42 -21.86 12.32
C ALA A 206 57.06 -22.08 11.61
N GLY A 207 56.30 -21.04 11.25
CA GLY A 207 56.63 -20.00 10.26
C GLY A 207 55.32 -19.50 9.59
N PRO A 208 55.37 -18.44 8.76
CA PRO A 208 54.31 -17.45 8.67
C PRO A 208 53.33 -17.66 7.51
N GLY A 209 52.13 -17.09 7.63
CA GLY A 209 51.13 -17.01 6.57
C GLY A 209 50.36 -15.70 6.66
N GLU A 210 50.70 -14.79 5.75
CA GLU A 210 49.99 -13.55 5.43
C GLU A 210 48.61 -13.85 4.83
N SER A 211 47.59 -13.04 5.13
CA SER A 211 46.95 -12.15 4.15
C SER A 211 45.61 -11.59 4.66
N ASP A 212 45.52 -10.27 4.56
CA ASP A 212 44.40 -9.46 4.08
C ASP A 212 43.00 -9.64 4.70
N GLY A 213 42.74 -8.82 5.73
CA GLY A 213 41.40 -8.51 6.24
C GLY A 213 41.12 -7.01 6.10
N LEU A 214 40.40 -6.70 5.02
CA LEU A 214 39.83 -5.43 4.58
C LEU A 214 39.55 -4.36 5.67
N SER A 215 40.07 -3.17 5.41
CA SER A 215 39.82 -1.93 6.13
C SER A 215 38.44 -1.34 5.82
N ASP A 216 37.78 -0.99 6.91
CA ASP A 216 36.80 0.09 7.09
C ASP A 216 37.09 1.36 6.25
N GLY A 217 36.02 2.01 5.78
CA GLY A 217 36.12 3.30 5.11
C GLY A 217 34.88 3.74 4.34
N GLY A 218 33.95 4.41 5.03
CA GLY A 218 33.47 5.71 4.53
C GLY A 218 32.09 5.81 3.87
N ARG A 219 31.13 6.24 4.68
CA ARG A 219 30.28 7.44 4.51
C ARG A 219 29.87 7.88 3.09
N GLY A 220 28.55 8.04 2.91
CA GLY A 220 28.00 9.34 2.48
C GLY A 220 26.93 9.32 1.38
N GLY A 221 25.84 10.07 1.63
CA GLY A 221 24.94 10.64 0.61
C GLY A 221 23.69 9.81 0.36
N ALA A 222 22.55 10.08 1.03
CA ALA A 222 21.64 11.20 0.75
C ALA A 222 21.20 11.26 -0.72
N GLY A 223 19.92 10.91 -0.98
CA GLY A 223 19.31 11.11 -2.29
C GLY A 223 18.10 10.23 -2.61
N GLN A 224 17.25 9.87 -1.64
CA GLN A 224 15.91 9.37 -1.96
C GLN A 224 14.99 10.56 -2.22
N ALA A 225 14.94 10.98 -3.48
CA ALA A 225 13.78 11.68 -4.02
C ALA A 225 12.83 10.60 -4.57
N GLY A 226 12.01 10.03 -3.68
CA GLY A 226 10.85 9.25 -4.07
C GLY A 226 9.80 10.23 -4.58
N GLY A 227 9.69 10.35 -5.90
CA GLY A 227 8.66 11.15 -6.55
C GLY A 227 7.28 10.56 -6.28
N ASP A 228 6.39 11.42 -5.77
CA ASP A 228 5.01 11.15 -5.44
C ASP A 228 4.19 10.79 -6.70
N GLY A 229 3.99 9.49 -6.94
CA GLY A 229 3.17 8.96 -8.03
C GLY A 229 1.66 9.11 -7.82
N HIS A 230 1.20 10.30 -7.44
CA HIS A 230 -0.22 10.73 -7.55
C HIS A 230 -0.48 11.50 -8.87
N ASP A 231 0.52 11.48 -9.75
CA ASP A 231 0.61 12.36 -10.91
C ASP A 231 -0.24 11.93 -12.12
N ASP A 232 -0.89 10.77 -12.19
CA ASP A 232 -1.64 10.49 -13.43
C ASP A 232 -2.96 11.27 -13.56
N ALA A 233 -3.61 11.66 -12.45
CA ALA A 233 -4.75 12.58 -12.51
C ALA A 233 -4.33 14.06 -12.38
N ARG A 234 -3.30 14.34 -11.56
CA ARG A 234 -2.79 15.69 -11.34
C ARG A 234 -1.89 16.19 -12.49
N ALA A 235 -0.99 15.36 -13.02
CA ALA A 235 -0.21 15.71 -14.20
C ALA A 235 -1.08 15.72 -15.47
N ALA A 236 -2.15 14.92 -15.56
CA ALA A 236 -3.16 15.11 -16.61
C ALA A 236 -3.86 16.47 -16.50
N PHE A 237 -4.11 16.96 -15.28
CA PHE A 237 -4.66 18.30 -15.02
C PHE A 237 -3.66 19.43 -15.29
N GLU A 238 -2.39 19.29 -14.88
CA GLU A 238 -1.34 20.29 -15.14
C GLU A 238 -0.94 20.33 -16.63
N ALA A 239 -0.92 19.19 -17.34
CA ALA A 239 -0.66 19.12 -18.78
C ALA A 239 -1.80 19.70 -19.63
N ALA A 240 -3.04 19.69 -19.14
CA ALA A 240 -4.19 20.29 -19.83
C ALA A 240 -4.30 21.82 -19.64
N GLY A 241 -3.48 22.40 -18.75
CA GLY A 241 -3.52 23.82 -18.37
C GLY A 241 -2.71 24.78 -19.25
N GLU A 242 -1.80 24.29 -20.10
CA GLU A 242 -1.00 25.13 -21.02
C GLU A 242 -1.35 24.82 -22.48
N GLY A 243 -2.02 25.77 -23.13
CA GLY A 243 -2.66 25.56 -24.43
C GLY A 243 -1.72 25.32 -25.61
N ALA A 244 -2.13 24.41 -26.51
CA ALA A 244 -2.24 24.55 -27.98
C ALA A 244 -2.29 23.15 -28.67
N PRO A 245 -2.59 23.03 -29.97
CA PRO A 245 -3.71 23.55 -30.76
C PRO A 245 -4.56 22.41 -31.38
N GLY A 246 -5.67 22.76 -32.02
CA GLY A 246 -6.73 21.85 -32.46
C GLY A 246 -6.33 20.66 -33.34
N VAL A 247 -7.05 19.55 -33.13
CA VAL A 247 -7.00 18.35 -33.99
C VAL A 247 -8.30 18.24 -34.78
N ALA A 248 -8.12 18.16 -36.10
CA ALA A 248 -9.15 18.23 -37.12
C ALA A 248 -10.11 17.03 -37.10
N GLN A 249 -11.40 17.33 -37.27
CA GLN A 249 -12.41 16.39 -37.74
C GLN A 249 -11.96 15.78 -39.08
N ARG A 250 -11.80 14.45 -39.12
CA ARG A 250 -11.77 13.70 -40.38
C ARG A 250 -13.02 12.84 -40.51
N HIS A 251 -13.80 13.20 -41.52
CA HIS A 251 -14.93 12.42 -42.04
C HIS A 251 -14.47 11.05 -42.55
N SER A 252 -15.06 9.99 -42.00
CA SER A 252 -15.03 8.65 -42.62
C SER A 252 -16.24 8.52 -43.54
N ARG A 253 -15.99 8.68 -44.85
CA ARG A 253 -16.92 8.30 -45.92
C ARG A 253 -17.16 6.80 -45.88
N GLY A 254 -18.42 6.41 -46.11
CA GLY A 254 -18.89 5.04 -46.09
C GLY A 254 -18.29 4.12 -47.16
N LEU A 255 -18.35 2.84 -46.87
CA LEU A 255 -18.38 1.77 -47.87
C LEU A 255 -19.66 0.96 -47.65
N ARG A 256 -20.49 0.97 -48.68
CA ARG A 256 -21.73 0.22 -48.85
C ARG A 256 -21.34 -1.14 -49.45
N MET A 257 -21.81 -2.25 -48.90
CA MET A 257 -21.98 -3.49 -49.66
C MET A 257 -23.35 -4.10 -49.35
N MET A 258 -24.14 -4.16 -50.42
CA MET A 258 -25.40 -4.87 -50.68
C MET A 258 -26.61 -4.51 -49.82
#